data_AF-S8FGW4-F1
#
_entry.id   AF-S8FGW4-F1
#
_cell.length_a   1.000
_cell.length_b   1.000
_cell.length_c   1.000
_cell.angle_alpha   90.00
_cell.angle_beta   90.00
_cell.angle_gamma   90.00
#
_symmetry.space_group_name_H-M   'P 1'
#
loop_
_entity.id
_entity.type
_entity.pdbx_description
1 polymer ?
#
loop_
_entity_poly.entity_id
_entity_poly.type
_entity_poly.pdbx_seq_one_letter_code
_entity_poly.pdbx_strand_id
1 'polypeptide(L)'
;MNEEFELIAKTFQGLEEVLAKELMELGAHNVRTGRRMVSFTGDKAMLYKANFCLRTAIRILKPITHFQANDADNVYEMVKTTVRWKDYLDTERTFAVEAVVYSENFRHSKFVAYRVKDAIADYFCELTGKRPSVSVTNPDILIHIHIAEDDCTLSLDSSGESLHRRGYRQKSVDAPLNEVLAAGMILITGWRGECDLIDPMCGSGTILIEAALIAKNIAPGIFRKGFAFEKWNDFDQDLFDEIYNDDSAERAFAHHIYGYDNNPKAIVVATHNVKAAGLSKAVALKLQSFQQFEQPAAKSLIITNPPYGERIASDDLLGLYQMIGERLKHAFVGNDAWILSYKEECFNEIGLKPSDRISLYNGALACEFRKYQIFSGKYAEFCSSRPEKQFKTNRNTFRPHRLGEKRNDFGKERRTSYRAQQEERKEGKREKPMSYPERKRMERANGKKANRPSETQYTRKRNNQD
;
A
#
# COMPACT_ATOMS: atom_id res chain seq x y z
N MET A 1 -31.89 -11.33 -6.75
CA MET A 1 -31.16 -10.11 -6.39
C MET A 1 -30.01 -10.55 -5.52
N ASN A 2 -28.77 -10.25 -5.90
CA ASN A 2 -27.63 -10.57 -5.05
C ASN A 2 -27.71 -9.69 -3.80
N GLU A 3 -27.45 -10.27 -2.64
CA GLU A 3 -27.42 -9.55 -1.37
C GLU A 3 -26.23 -8.58 -1.37
N GLU A 4 -26.49 -7.28 -1.28
CA GLU A 4 -25.46 -6.27 -1.11
C GLU A 4 -25.03 -6.19 0.35
N PHE A 5 -23.73 -6.06 0.58
CA PHE A 5 -23.14 -5.91 1.91
C PHE A 5 -22.06 -4.83 1.91
N GLU A 6 -21.71 -4.37 3.11
CA GLU A 6 -20.63 -3.42 3.32
C GLU A 6 -19.27 -4.07 3.05
N LEU A 7 -18.36 -3.28 2.46
CA LEU A 7 -16.98 -3.61 2.22
C LEU A 7 -16.06 -2.44 2.56
N ILE A 8 -14.87 -2.75 3.04
CA ILE A 8 -13.85 -1.77 3.38
C ILE A 8 -12.55 -2.11 2.64
N ALA A 9 -12.12 -1.21 1.75
CA ALA A 9 -10.83 -1.30 1.09
C ALA A 9 -9.80 -0.43 1.83
N LYS A 10 -8.74 -1.05 2.36
CA LYS A 10 -7.62 -0.34 2.99
C LYS A 10 -6.63 0.13 1.94
N THR A 11 -6.03 1.30 2.14
CA THR A 11 -5.00 1.88 1.25
C THR A 11 -3.96 2.69 2.03
N PHE A 12 -2.97 3.25 1.33
CA PHE A 12 -2.04 4.21 1.92
C PHE A 12 -2.67 5.60 2.02
N GLN A 13 -2.16 6.37 2.97
CA GLN A 13 -2.57 7.76 3.12
C GLN A 13 -2.16 8.56 1.88
N GLY A 14 -3.09 9.36 1.37
CA GLY A 14 -2.97 10.12 0.13
C GLY A 14 -3.49 9.40 -1.12
N LEU A 15 -3.88 8.12 -1.00
CA LEU A 15 -4.43 7.32 -2.12
C LEU A 15 -5.94 7.08 -2.00
N GLU A 16 -6.60 7.58 -0.95
CA GLU A 16 -8.01 7.29 -0.68
C GLU A 16 -8.93 7.77 -1.82
N GLU A 17 -8.69 8.97 -2.36
CA GLU A 17 -9.44 9.51 -3.50
C GLU A 17 -9.15 8.76 -4.81
N VAL A 18 -7.95 8.18 -4.96
CA VAL A 18 -7.59 7.37 -6.13
C VAL A 18 -8.33 6.03 -6.07
N LEU A 19 -8.31 5.39 -4.90
CA LEU A 19 -9.01 4.15 -4.64
C LEU A 19 -10.53 4.31 -4.80
N ALA A 20 -11.10 5.41 -4.31
CA ALA A 20 -12.52 5.70 -4.48
C ALA A 20 -12.91 5.78 -5.96
N LYS A 21 -12.08 6.42 -6.80
CA LYS A 21 -12.31 6.45 -8.26
C LYS A 21 -12.22 5.07 -8.88
N GLU A 22 -11.22 4.25 -8.53
CA GLU A 22 -11.13 2.87 -9.01
C GLU A 22 -12.39 2.06 -8.63
N LEU A 23 -12.88 2.20 -7.39
CA LEU A 23 -14.09 1.52 -6.93
C LEU A 23 -15.34 1.96 -7.71
N MET A 24 -15.50 3.26 -7.96
CA MET A 24 -16.60 3.79 -8.79
C MET A 24 -16.51 3.28 -10.23
N GLU A 25 -15.30 3.23 -10.81
CA GLU A 25 -15.06 2.68 -12.16
C GLU A 25 -15.40 1.19 -12.25
N LEU A 26 -15.25 0.43 -11.16
CA LEU A 26 -15.64 -0.99 -11.07
C LEU A 26 -17.14 -1.21 -10.80
N GLY A 27 -17.91 -0.14 -10.55
CA GLY A 27 -19.35 -0.21 -10.28
C GLY A 27 -19.72 -0.37 -8.80
N ALA A 28 -18.83 -0.02 -7.87
CA ALA A 28 -19.15 -0.03 -6.44
C ALA A 28 -20.17 1.05 -6.07
N HIS A 29 -21.04 0.73 -5.10
CA HIS A 29 -22.06 1.65 -4.60
C HIS A 29 -21.63 2.30 -3.28
N ASN A 30 -22.25 3.43 -2.91
CA ASN A 30 -22.07 4.11 -1.62
C ASN A 30 -20.60 4.37 -1.21
N VAL A 31 -19.74 4.70 -2.17
CA VAL A 31 -18.30 4.88 -1.95
C VAL A 31 -18.04 6.11 -1.06
N ARG A 32 -17.37 5.89 0.08
CA ARG A 32 -17.02 6.92 1.06
C ARG A 32 -15.54 6.82 1.45
N THR A 33 -14.80 7.91 1.28
CA THR A 33 -13.41 7.99 1.71
C THR A 33 -13.32 8.19 3.22
N GLY A 34 -12.35 7.54 3.85
CA GLY A 34 -11.97 7.77 5.23
C GLY A 34 -10.45 7.82 5.34
N ARG A 35 -9.92 7.78 6.56
CA ARG A 35 -8.46 7.80 6.75
C ARG A 35 -7.86 6.44 6.39
N ARG A 36 -7.04 6.38 5.34
CA ARG A 36 -6.37 5.16 4.84
C ARG A 36 -7.32 4.04 4.43
N MET A 37 -8.57 4.37 4.13
CA MET A 37 -9.58 3.39 3.74
C MET A 37 -10.67 4.03 2.88
N VAL A 38 -11.40 3.20 2.16
CA VAL A 38 -12.62 3.56 1.44
C VAL A 38 -13.66 2.50 1.77
N SER A 39 -14.81 2.91 2.30
CA SER A 39 -15.97 2.04 2.49
C SER A 39 -16.90 2.13 1.29
N PHE A 40 -17.54 1.02 0.96
CA PHE A 40 -18.45 0.91 -0.18
C PHE A 40 -19.41 -0.26 0.05
N THR A 41 -20.47 -0.35 -0.75
CA THR A 41 -21.36 -1.51 -0.79
C THR A 41 -21.23 -2.22 -2.12
N GLY A 42 -21.45 -3.53 -2.09
CA GLY A 42 -21.43 -4.37 -3.28
C GLY A 42 -21.86 -5.79 -2.95
N ASP A 43 -22.07 -6.57 -4.00
CA ASP A 43 -22.39 -7.99 -3.88
C ASP A 43 -21.11 -8.86 -3.88
N LYS A 44 -21.30 -10.19 -3.93
CA LYS A 44 -20.21 -11.16 -4.00
C LYS A 44 -19.32 -10.96 -5.23
N ALA A 45 -19.89 -10.61 -6.39
CA ALA A 45 -19.12 -10.32 -7.59
C ALA A 45 -18.22 -9.09 -7.39
N MET A 46 -18.74 -8.04 -6.74
CA MET A 46 -17.96 -6.86 -6.39
C MET A 46 -16.83 -7.17 -5.40
N LEU A 47 -17.03 -8.05 -4.42
CA LEU A 47 -15.96 -8.51 -3.51
C LEU A 47 -14.80 -9.16 -4.30
N TYR A 48 -15.12 -10.03 -5.24
CA TYR A 48 -14.12 -10.71 -6.08
C TYR A 48 -13.42 -9.72 -7.01
N LYS A 49 -14.17 -8.87 -7.71
CA LYS A 49 -13.63 -7.80 -8.56
C LYS A 49 -12.73 -6.83 -7.79
N ALA A 50 -13.11 -6.45 -6.57
CA ALA A 50 -12.30 -5.56 -5.74
C ALA A 50 -10.92 -6.18 -5.43
N ASN A 51 -10.88 -7.46 -5.08
CA ASN A 51 -9.61 -8.15 -4.83
C ASN A 51 -8.77 -8.34 -6.09
N PHE A 52 -9.42 -8.64 -7.22
CA PHE A 52 -8.76 -8.97 -8.47
C PHE A 52 -8.26 -7.73 -9.25
N CYS A 53 -9.07 -6.67 -9.30
CA CYS A 53 -8.85 -5.53 -10.19
C CYS A 53 -8.20 -4.31 -9.53
N LEU A 54 -8.38 -4.09 -8.22
CA LEU A 54 -7.92 -2.85 -7.58
C LEU A 54 -6.39 -2.77 -7.48
N ARG A 55 -5.84 -1.64 -7.95
CA ARG A 55 -4.40 -1.40 -7.97
C ARG A 55 -3.94 -0.64 -6.73
N THR A 56 -4.80 0.21 -6.16
CA THR A 56 -4.46 1.02 -4.99
C THR A 56 -4.97 0.49 -3.65
N ALA A 57 -5.63 -0.67 -3.63
CA ALA A 57 -6.02 -1.35 -2.40
C ALA A 57 -4.89 -2.24 -1.84
N ILE A 58 -4.80 -2.31 -0.51
CA ILE A 58 -3.86 -3.14 0.26
C ILE A 58 -4.56 -4.41 0.77
N ARG A 59 -5.83 -4.30 1.15
CA ARG A 59 -6.70 -5.38 1.64
C ARG A 59 -8.17 -4.99 1.42
N ILE A 60 -9.03 -5.98 1.19
CA ILE A 60 -10.48 -5.85 1.13
C ILE A 60 -11.09 -6.64 2.30
N LEU A 61 -11.82 -5.94 3.16
CA LEU A 61 -12.45 -6.49 4.34
C LEU A 61 -13.98 -6.51 4.17
N LYS A 62 -14.62 -7.56 4.65
CA LYS A 62 -16.08 -7.69 4.75
C LYS A 62 -16.48 -7.60 6.22
N PRO A 63 -16.99 -6.45 6.70
CA PRO A 63 -17.57 -6.35 8.04
C PRO A 63 -18.65 -7.42 8.26
N ILE A 64 -18.61 -8.07 9.43
CA ILE A 64 -19.60 -9.07 9.85
C ILE A 64 -20.43 -8.59 11.03
N THR A 65 -19.90 -7.69 11.86
CA THR A 65 -20.65 -7.05 12.93
C THR A 65 -19.98 -5.76 13.38
N HIS A 66 -20.80 -4.84 13.88
CA HIS A 66 -20.39 -3.61 14.54
C HIS A 66 -20.97 -3.61 15.95
N PHE A 67 -20.17 -3.23 16.93
CA PHE A 67 -20.59 -3.14 18.33
C PHE A 67 -19.74 -2.13 19.06
N GLN A 68 -20.20 -1.71 20.23
CA GLN A 68 -19.40 -0.88 21.14
C GLN A 68 -18.81 -1.75 22.25
N ALA A 69 -17.57 -1.47 22.61
CA ALA A 69 -16.94 -2.10 23.76
C ALA A 69 -15.95 -1.14 24.43
N ASN A 70 -15.98 -1.11 25.77
CA ASN A 70 -15.14 -0.21 26.56
C ASN A 70 -13.88 -0.91 27.10
N ASP A 71 -13.85 -2.25 27.07
CA ASP A 71 -12.70 -3.04 27.48
C ASP A 71 -12.64 -4.37 26.70
N ALA A 72 -11.54 -5.11 26.88
CA ALA A 72 -11.28 -6.32 26.12
C ALA A 72 -12.14 -7.52 26.54
N ASP A 73 -12.74 -7.49 27.73
CA ASP A 73 -13.67 -8.52 28.19
C ASP A 73 -15.04 -8.32 27.57
N ASN A 74 -15.48 -7.06 27.45
CA ASN A 74 -16.65 -6.71 26.68
C ASN A 74 -16.48 -7.08 25.20
N VAL A 75 -15.29 -6.89 24.61
CA VAL A 75 -14.99 -7.39 23.26
C VAL A 75 -15.17 -8.91 23.20
N TYR A 76 -14.63 -9.67 24.15
CA TYR A 76 -14.78 -11.12 24.19
C TYR A 76 -16.26 -11.53 24.19
N GLU A 77 -17.06 -10.96 25.09
CA GLU A 77 -18.48 -11.28 25.22
C GLU A 77 -19.26 -10.94 23.94
N MET A 78 -19.04 -9.75 23.36
CA MET A 78 -19.73 -9.33 22.14
C MET A 78 -19.36 -10.22 20.95
N VAL A 79 -18.08 -10.54 20.78
CA VAL A 79 -17.58 -11.40 19.69
C VAL A 79 -18.16 -12.82 19.79
N LYS A 80 -18.26 -13.37 21.00
CA LYS A 80 -18.79 -14.71 21.24
C LYS A 80 -20.30 -14.79 21.01
N THR A 81 -21.04 -13.77 21.43
CA THR A 81 -22.52 -13.80 21.47
C THR A 81 -23.19 -13.25 20.23
N THR A 82 -22.59 -12.23 19.58
CA THR A 82 -23.22 -11.52 18.46
C THR A 82 -23.04 -12.25 17.12
N VAL A 83 -21.98 -13.04 16.98
CA VAL A 83 -21.62 -13.69 15.72
C VAL A 83 -21.89 -15.19 15.79
N ARG A 84 -22.66 -15.69 14.82
CA ARG A 84 -22.85 -17.14 14.62
C ARG A 84 -21.65 -17.73 13.86
N TRP A 85 -20.55 -18.00 14.55
CA TRP A 85 -19.28 -18.42 13.93
C TRP A 85 -19.35 -19.64 13.03
N LYS A 86 -20.34 -20.53 13.23
CA LYS A 86 -20.60 -21.68 12.34
C LYS A 86 -20.83 -21.31 10.88
N ASP A 87 -21.26 -20.08 10.60
CA ASP A 87 -21.47 -19.62 9.22
C ASP A 87 -20.15 -19.37 8.48
N TYR A 88 -19.08 -19.07 9.23
CA TYR A 88 -17.81 -18.61 8.68
C TYR A 88 -16.65 -19.58 8.90
N LEU A 89 -16.67 -20.36 9.98
CA LEU A 89 -15.58 -21.22 10.42
C LEU A 89 -16.13 -22.57 10.90
N ASP A 90 -15.31 -23.61 10.77
CA ASP A 90 -15.53 -24.93 11.39
C ASP A 90 -14.30 -25.35 12.22
N THR A 91 -14.37 -26.50 12.87
CA THR A 91 -13.29 -27.00 13.73
C THR A 91 -12.09 -27.57 12.97
N GLU A 92 -12.21 -27.81 11.67
CA GLU A 92 -11.16 -28.39 10.83
C GLU A 92 -10.28 -27.30 10.19
N ARG A 93 -10.83 -26.12 9.95
CA ARG A 93 -10.12 -24.96 9.42
C ARG A 93 -9.31 -24.21 10.48
N THR A 94 -8.26 -23.55 10.00
CA THR A 94 -7.42 -22.68 10.84
C THR A 94 -7.85 -21.22 10.75
N PHE A 95 -7.69 -20.48 11.84
CA PHE A 95 -7.93 -19.03 11.83
C PHE A 95 -6.83 -18.22 12.49
N ALA A 96 -6.81 -16.91 12.23
CA ALA A 96 -5.99 -15.93 12.93
C ALA A 96 -6.76 -14.63 13.15
N VAL A 97 -6.30 -13.83 14.11
CA VAL A 97 -6.88 -12.52 14.42
C VAL A 97 -5.82 -11.43 14.32
N GLU A 98 -6.12 -10.39 13.54
CA GLU A 98 -5.38 -9.13 13.50
C GLU A 98 -6.22 -8.02 14.15
N ALA A 99 -5.58 -7.22 15.02
CA ALA A 99 -6.23 -6.12 15.70
C ALA A 99 -5.53 -4.78 15.39
N VAL A 100 -6.33 -3.79 15.03
CA VAL A 100 -5.90 -2.38 14.92
C VAL A 100 -6.72 -1.59 15.92
N VAL A 101 -6.03 -0.86 16.79
CA VAL A 101 -6.65 -0.16 17.91
C VAL A 101 -6.21 1.30 17.91
N TYR A 102 -7.19 2.18 17.97
CA TYR A 102 -7.05 3.61 18.16
C TYR A 102 -8.01 4.03 19.27
N SER A 103 -7.60 3.85 20.53
CA SER A 103 -8.43 4.13 21.70
C SER A 103 -7.57 4.39 22.93
N GLU A 104 -8.07 5.17 23.89
CA GLU A 104 -7.42 5.38 25.18
C GLU A 104 -7.65 4.20 26.14
N ASN A 105 -8.80 3.52 25.98
CA ASN A 105 -9.22 2.40 26.83
C ASN A 105 -8.44 1.11 26.50
N PHE A 106 -8.15 0.90 25.21
CA PHE A 106 -7.46 -0.30 24.73
C PHE A 106 -5.96 -0.05 24.51
N ARG A 107 -5.15 -0.37 25.52
CA ARG A 107 -3.70 -0.08 25.48
C ARG A 107 -2.88 -0.97 24.54
N HIS A 108 -3.32 -2.19 24.27
CA HIS A 108 -2.52 -3.19 23.54
C HIS A 108 -3.37 -3.97 22.53
N SER A 109 -3.13 -3.75 21.24
CA SER A 109 -3.84 -4.46 20.15
C SER A 109 -3.68 -5.99 20.22
N LYS A 110 -2.50 -6.49 20.63
CA LYS A 110 -2.28 -7.93 20.81
C LYS A 110 -3.22 -8.55 21.84
N PHE A 111 -3.51 -7.82 22.92
CA PHE A 111 -4.42 -8.31 23.95
C PHE A 111 -5.84 -8.43 23.42
N VAL A 112 -6.31 -7.44 22.67
CA VAL A 112 -7.61 -7.49 21.96
C VAL A 112 -7.66 -8.69 21.01
N ALA A 113 -6.63 -8.89 20.19
CA ALA A 113 -6.57 -10.03 19.28
C ALA A 113 -6.67 -11.38 20.01
N TYR A 114 -6.01 -11.51 21.17
CA TYR A 114 -6.12 -12.71 22.00
C TYR A 114 -7.53 -12.91 22.56
N ARG A 115 -8.20 -11.86 23.06
CA ARG A 115 -9.57 -11.96 23.56
C ARG A 115 -10.56 -12.36 22.46
N VAL A 116 -10.45 -11.79 21.27
CA VAL A 116 -11.26 -12.21 20.11
C VAL A 116 -11.00 -13.67 19.76
N LYS A 117 -9.74 -14.10 19.75
CA LYS A 117 -9.36 -15.49 19.46
C LYS A 117 -9.92 -16.47 20.51
N ASP A 118 -9.85 -16.11 21.78
CA ASP A 118 -10.40 -16.93 22.86
C ASP A 118 -11.94 -17.01 22.77
N ALA A 119 -12.62 -15.90 22.44
CA ALA A 119 -14.07 -15.87 22.24
C ALA A 119 -14.55 -16.83 21.15
N ILE A 120 -13.83 -16.86 20.02
CA ILE A 120 -14.12 -17.78 18.92
C ILE A 120 -13.84 -19.23 19.32
N ALA A 121 -12.70 -19.49 19.97
CA ALA A 121 -12.33 -20.84 20.39
C ALA A 121 -13.33 -21.41 21.41
N ASP A 122 -13.77 -20.59 22.36
CA ASP A 122 -14.72 -20.99 23.39
C ASP A 122 -16.13 -21.18 22.82
N TYR A 123 -16.56 -20.37 21.84
CA TYR A 123 -17.81 -20.58 21.11
C TYR A 123 -17.88 -22.01 20.51
N PHE A 124 -16.82 -22.48 19.85
CA PHE A 124 -16.79 -23.84 19.30
C PHE A 124 -16.63 -24.91 20.38
N CYS A 125 -15.86 -24.62 21.43
CA CYS A 125 -15.66 -25.55 22.54
C CYS A 125 -16.99 -25.86 23.25
N GLU A 126 -17.82 -24.85 23.52
CA GLU A 126 -19.14 -25.03 24.13
C GLU A 126 -20.11 -25.76 23.21
N LEU A 127 -20.00 -25.54 21.90
CA LEU A 127 -20.94 -26.06 20.91
C LEU A 127 -20.62 -27.47 20.42
N THR A 128 -19.34 -27.85 20.42
CA THR A 128 -18.86 -29.10 19.79
C THR A 128 -17.89 -29.91 20.67
N GLY A 129 -17.44 -29.36 21.81
CA GLY A 129 -16.40 -29.95 22.65
C GLY A 129 -14.98 -29.85 22.07
N LYS A 130 -14.81 -29.26 20.87
CA LYS A 130 -13.52 -29.11 20.19
C LYS A 130 -13.19 -27.65 19.94
N ARG A 131 -11.89 -27.32 19.93
CA ARG A 131 -11.39 -25.98 19.60
C ARG A 131 -10.82 -25.96 18.17
N PRO A 132 -11.15 -24.95 17.34
CA PRO A 132 -10.50 -24.76 16.05
C PRO A 132 -9.01 -24.43 16.25
N SER A 133 -8.20 -24.84 15.28
CA SER A 133 -6.75 -24.60 15.32
C SER A 133 -6.42 -23.15 14.91
N VAL A 134 -5.39 -22.57 15.52
CA VAL A 134 -4.91 -21.21 15.20
C VAL A 134 -3.61 -21.31 14.42
N SER A 135 -3.58 -20.70 13.22
CA SER A 135 -2.36 -20.61 12.41
C SER A 135 -2.06 -19.16 12.08
N VAL A 136 -0.97 -18.64 12.64
CA VAL A 136 -0.51 -17.27 12.34
C VAL A 136 0.05 -17.18 10.91
N THR A 137 0.58 -18.29 10.39
CA THR A 137 1.16 -18.38 9.05
C THR A 137 0.17 -19.03 8.09
N ASN A 138 -0.37 -18.25 7.15
CA ASN A 138 -1.34 -18.71 6.16
C ASN A 138 -2.61 -19.36 6.75
N PRO A 139 -3.38 -18.62 7.58
CA PRO A 139 -4.67 -19.10 8.07
C PRO A 139 -5.66 -19.38 6.94
N ASP A 140 -6.70 -20.17 7.23
CA ASP A 140 -7.83 -20.33 6.31
C ASP A 140 -8.78 -19.16 6.41
N ILE A 141 -9.04 -18.68 7.63
CA ILE A 141 -9.85 -17.49 7.89
C ILE A 141 -9.03 -16.47 8.68
N LEU A 142 -8.88 -15.26 8.12
CA LEU A 142 -8.25 -14.13 8.81
C LEU A 142 -9.33 -13.15 9.25
N ILE A 143 -9.40 -12.92 10.56
CA ILE A 143 -10.38 -12.04 11.19
C ILE A 143 -9.67 -10.75 11.57
N HIS A 144 -10.27 -9.63 11.22
CA HIS A 144 -9.74 -8.31 11.51
C HIS A 144 -10.69 -7.59 12.48
N ILE A 145 -10.17 -7.16 13.62
CA ILE A 145 -10.88 -6.25 14.53
C ILE A 145 -10.26 -4.86 14.44
N HIS A 146 -11.10 -3.87 14.18
CA HIS A 146 -10.73 -2.46 14.22
C HIS A 146 -11.49 -1.79 15.35
N ILE A 147 -10.77 -1.15 16.26
CA ILE A 147 -11.35 -0.39 17.37
C ILE A 147 -10.95 1.07 17.20
N ALA A 148 -11.93 1.95 17.05
CA ALA A 148 -11.75 3.40 17.08
C ALA A 148 -12.57 3.96 18.25
N GLU A 149 -11.89 4.53 19.23
CA GLU A 149 -12.46 4.91 20.52
C GLU A 149 -13.13 3.70 21.17
N ASP A 150 -14.46 3.65 21.20
CA ASP A 150 -15.24 2.52 21.74
C ASP A 150 -15.97 1.74 20.62
N ASP A 151 -15.92 2.21 19.37
CA ASP A 151 -16.56 1.57 18.23
C ASP A 151 -15.68 0.44 17.67
N CYS A 152 -16.20 -0.78 17.73
CA CYS A 152 -15.57 -1.98 17.24
C CYS A 152 -16.21 -2.44 15.93
N THR A 153 -15.38 -2.68 14.92
CA THR A 153 -15.78 -3.32 13.65
C THR A 153 -15.02 -4.63 13.51
N LEU A 154 -15.75 -5.73 13.45
CA LEU A 154 -15.21 -7.06 13.21
C LEU A 154 -15.44 -7.43 11.75
N SER A 155 -14.41 -7.89 11.05
CA SER A 155 -14.45 -8.15 9.61
C SER A 155 -13.69 -9.42 9.23
N LEU A 156 -14.08 -10.02 8.11
CA LEU A 156 -13.31 -11.06 7.44
C LEU A 156 -12.39 -10.44 6.38
N ASP A 157 -11.15 -10.91 6.31
CA ASP A 157 -10.20 -10.53 5.26
C ASP A 157 -10.37 -11.44 4.05
N SER A 158 -10.79 -10.85 2.92
CA SER A 158 -11.00 -11.56 1.66
C SER A 158 -9.74 -11.64 0.80
N SER A 159 -8.72 -10.82 1.08
CA SER A 159 -7.50 -10.73 0.28
C SER A 159 -6.44 -11.76 0.70
N GLY A 160 -6.32 -12.05 2.00
CA GLY A 160 -5.33 -12.98 2.54
C GLY A 160 -3.94 -12.35 2.65
N GLU A 161 -3.03 -12.60 1.71
CA GLU A 161 -1.81 -11.77 1.63
C GLU A 161 -2.18 -10.37 1.15
N SER A 162 -1.45 -9.35 1.61
CA SER A 162 -1.71 -7.99 1.16
C SER A 162 -1.62 -7.87 -0.37
N LEU A 163 -2.55 -7.12 -0.94
CA LEU A 163 -2.72 -6.98 -2.38
C LEU A 163 -1.49 -6.40 -3.08
N HIS A 164 -0.64 -5.60 -2.42
CA HIS A 164 0.63 -5.13 -3.03
C HIS A 164 1.51 -6.27 -3.53
N ARG A 165 1.45 -7.46 -2.91
CA ARG A 165 2.13 -8.66 -3.41
C ARG A 165 1.40 -9.19 -4.64
N ARG A 166 1.66 -8.59 -5.80
CA ARG A 166 1.02 -8.99 -7.07
C ARG A 166 1.43 -10.40 -7.48
N GLY A 167 2.70 -10.75 -7.28
CA GLY A 167 3.25 -12.07 -7.65
C GLY A 167 4.25 -12.02 -8.81
N TYR A 168 4.31 -10.91 -9.56
CA TYR A 168 5.31 -10.75 -10.63
C TYR A 168 6.73 -10.49 -10.09
N ARG A 169 6.88 -9.99 -8.86
CA ARG A 169 8.18 -9.65 -8.27
C ARG A 169 8.91 -10.92 -7.83
N GLN A 170 9.78 -11.43 -8.70
CA GLN A 170 10.58 -12.64 -8.45
C GLN A 170 11.91 -12.33 -7.79
N LYS A 171 12.48 -11.16 -8.08
CA LYS A 171 13.73 -10.68 -7.48
C LYS A 171 13.53 -9.26 -6.94
N SER A 172 14.18 -8.95 -5.83
CA SER A 172 14.17 -7.63 -5.22
C SER A 172 15.58 -7.04 -5.20
N VAL A 173 15.63 -5.72 -5.30
CA VAL A 173 16.77 -4.92 -4.84
C VAL A 173 16.49 -4.46 -3.42
N ASP A 174 17.44 -3.76 -2.79
CA ASP A 174 17.22 -3.17 -1.48
C ASP A 174 16.09 -2.13 -1.53
N ALA A 175 15.14 -2.26 -0.59
CA ALA A 175 14.01 -1.35 -0.37
C ALA A 175 13.19 -0.98 -1.63
N PRO A 176 12.56 -1.94 -2.33
CA PRO A 176 11.74 -1.65 -3.48
C PRO A 176 10.52 -0.79 -3.10
N LEU A 177 10.08 0.06 -4.03
CA LEU A 177 8.81 0.76 -3.90
C LEU A 177 7.66 -0.24 -3.82
N ASN A 178 6.69 0.01 -2.94
CA ASN A 178 5.49 -0.80 -2.83
C ASN A 178 4.63 -0.65 -4.11
N GLU A 179 4.11 -1.75 -4.63
CA GLU A 179 3.33 -1.82 -5.87
C GLU A 179 2.06 -0.96 -5.83
N VAL A 180 1.36 -0.95 -4.68
CA VAL A 180 0.16 -0.10 -4.47
C VAL A 180 0.53 1.38 -4.53
N LEU A 181 1.67 1.75 -3.95
CA LEU A 181 2.15 3.13 -3.98
C LEU A 181 2.59 3.52 -5.39
N ALA A 182 3.28 2.64 -6.11
CA ALA A 182 3.68 2.87 -7.50
C ALA A 182 2.47 3.08 -8.42
N ALA A 183 1.47 2.21 -8.34
CA ALA A 183 0.21 2.36 -9.08
C ALA A 183 -0.51 3.65 -8.70
N GLY A 184 -0.58 3.97 -7.41
CA GLY A 184 -1.18 5.21 -6.90
C GLY A 184 -0.49 6.46 -7.44
N MET A 185 0.85 6.49 -7.45
CA MET A 185 1.63 7.59 -8.03
C MET A 185 1.30 7.81 -9.50
N ILE A 186 1.21 6.73 -10.29
CA ILE A 186 0.87 6.82 -11.72
C ILE A 186 -0.54 7.35 -11.91
N LEU A 187 -1.54 6.79 -11.21
CA LEU A 187 -2.93 7.22 -11.32
C LEU A 187 -3.17 8.66 -10.86
N ILE A 188 -2.41 9.13 -9.86
CA ILE A 188 -2.41 10.54 -9.41
C ILE A 188 -2.03 11.49 -10.55
N THR A 189 -1.08 11.11 -11.41
CA THR A 189 -0.67 11.96 -12.54
C THR A 189 -1.76 12.13 -13.60
N GLY A 190 -2.77 11.25 -13.57
CA GLY A 190 -3.81 11.13 -14.60
C GLY A 190 -3.37 10.36 -15.85
N TRP A 191 -2.13 9.84 -15.89
CA TRP A 191 -1.65 9.04 -17.01
C TRP A 191 -2.31 7.66 -17.03
N ARG A 192 -2.87 7.29 -18.18
CA ARG A 192 -3.45 5.97 -18.45
C ARG A 192 -2.96 5.37 -19.77
N GLY A 193 -1.82 5.85 -20.28
CA GLY A 193 -1.16 5.33 -21.48
C GLY A 193 -1.27 6.22 -22.72
N GLU A 194 -1.56 7.51 -22.55
CA GLU A 194 -1.76 8.48 -23.65
C GLU A 194 -0.44 9.02 -24.23
N CYS A 195 0.69 8.70 -23.61
CA CYS A 195 2.03 9.04 -24.09
C CYS A 195 3.07 8.08 -23.49
N ASP A 196 4.34 8.23 -23.91
CA ASP A 196 5.43 7.46 -23.32
C ASP A 196 5.62 7.80 -21.84
N LEU A 197 6.03 6.82 -21.04
CA LEU A 197 6.38 7.01 -19.62
C LEU A 197 7.82 6.62 -19.38
N ILE A 198 8.53 7.42 -18.60
CA ILE A 198 9.96 7.26 -18.35
C ILE A 198 10.22 7.24 -16.84
N ASP A 199 10.95 6.22 -16.37
CA ASP A 199 11.56 6.23 -15.05
C ASP A 199 13.10 6.16 -15.20
N PRO A 200 13.83 7.28 -15.02
CA PRO A 200 15.28 7.33 -15.19
C PRO A 200 16.09 6.70 -14.05
N MET A 201 15.44 6.28 -12.97
CA MET A 201 16.06 5.64 -11.80
C MET A 201 15.17 4.47 -11.34
N CYS A 202 14.91 3.56 -12.26
CA CYS A 202 13.81 2.60 -12.15
C CYS A 202 14.02 1.46 -11.14
N GLY A 203 15.26 1.24 -10.67
CA GLY A 203 15.58 0.21 -9.69
C GLY A 203 15.10 -1.18 -10.15
N SER A 204 14.15 -1.75 -9.40
CA SER A 204 13.55 -3.06 -9.72
C SER A 204 12.45 -3.03 -10.80
N GLY A 205 12.18 -1.86 -11.40
CA GLY A 205 11.19 -1.69 -12.47
C GLY A 205 9.73 -1.63 -11.99
N THR A 206 9.48 -1.32 -10.71
CA THR A 206 8.13 -1.38 -10.12
C THR A 206 7.17 -0.39 -10.78
N ILE A 207 7.59 0.88 -10.94
CA ILE A 207 6.79 1.92 -11.60
C ILE A 207 6.52 1.53 -13.06
N LEU A 208 7.51 0.99 -13.76
CA LEU A 208 7.38 0.58 -15.16
C LEU A 208 6.36 -0.54 -15.35
N ILE A 209 6.38 -1.56 -14.47
CA ILE A 209 5.47 -2.69 -14.54
C ILE A 209 4.04 -2.21 -14.25
N GLU A 210 3.82 -1.49 -13.15
CA GLU A 210 2.49 -0.96 -12.82
C GLU A 210 1.95 -0.02 -13.90
N ALA A 211 2.82 0.81 -14.51
CA ALA A 211 2.45 1.67 -15.64
C ALA A 211 1.97 0.85 -16.84
N ALA A 212 2.69 -0.22 -17.19
CA ALA A 212 2.30 -1.07 -18.30
C ALA A 212 0.99 -1.83 -18.02
N LEU A 213 0.77 -2.28 -16.78
CA LEU A 213 -0.49 -2.90 -16.36
C LEU A 213 -1.66 -1.90 -16.43
N ILE A 214 -1.46 -0.66 -16.01
CA ILE A 214 -2.47 0.41 -16.10
C ILE A 214 -2.77 0.74 -17.57
N ALA A 215 -1.73 0.92 -18.39
CA ALA A 215 -1.88 1.32 -19.78
C ALA A 215 -2.62 0.27 -20.62
N LYS A 216 -2.35 -1.02 -20.37
CA LYS A 216 -3.04 -2.15 -20.99
C LYS A 216 -4.33 -2.56 -20.29
N ASN A 217 -4.65 -1.92 -19.17
CA ASN A 217 -5.74 -2.28 -18.27
C ASN A 217 -5.76 -3.75 -17.83
N ILE A 218 -4.58 -4.35 -17.59
CA ILE A 218 -4.45 -5.72 -17.08
C ILE A 218 -4.69 -5.69 -15.57
N ALA A 219 -5.59 -6.54 -15.08
CA ALA A 219 -5.90 -6.66 -13.66
C ALA A 219 -4.67 -7.16 -12.86
N PRO A 220 -4.28 -6.47 -11.77
CA PRO A 220 -3.09 -6.83 -10.99
C PRO A 220 -3.23 -8.19 -10.28
N GLY A 221 -4.45 -8.67 -10.04
CA GLY A 221 -4.76 -9.95 -9.41
C GLY A 221 -4.35 -11.17 -10.22
N ILE A 222 -4.14 -11.05 -11.53
CA ILE A 222 -3.79 -12.19 -12.41
C ILE A 222 -2.49 -12.90 -12.02
N PHE A 223 -1.56 -12.18 -11.40
CA PHE A 223 -0.26 -12.71 -10.99
C PHE A 223 -0.28 -13.42 -9.64
N ARG A 224 -1.41 -13.32 -8.90
CA ARG A 224 -1.52 -13.88 -7.55
C ARG A 224 -1.81 -15.37 -7.64
N LYS A 225 -1.32 -16.11 -6.64
CA LYS A 225 -1.59 -17.54 -6.50
C LYS A 225 -3.02 -17.83 -6.03
N GLY A 226 -3.63 -16.89 -5.34
CA GLY A 226 -5.00 -16.98 -4.84
C GLY A 226 -5.33 -15.86 -3.85
N PHE A 227 -6.56 -15.88 -3.36
CA PHE A 227 -7.14 -14.95 -2.39
C PHE A 227 -7.75 -15.70 -1.21
N ALA A 228 -7.96 -15.01 -0.08
CA ALA A 228 -8.52 -15.67 1.10
C ALA A 228 -10.00 -16.04 0.94
N PHE A 229 -10.76 -15.29 0.14
CA PHE A 229 -12.18 -15.60 -0.11
C PHE A 229 -12.38 -16.97 -0.76
N GLU A 230 -11.38 -17.52 -1.47
CA GLU A 230 -11.46 -18.85 -2.10
C GLU A 230 -11.60 -19.98 -1.08
N LYS A 231 -11.28 -19.72 0.19
CA LYS A 231 -11.41 -20.68 1.29
C LYS A 231 -12.74 -20.57 2.06
N TRP A 232 -13.54 -19.55 1.77
CA TRP A 232 -14.78 -19.29 2.50
C TRP A 232 -15.86 -20.31 2.14
N ASN A 233 -16.80 -20.54 3.06
CA ASN A 233 -17.89 -21.51 2.87
C ASN A 233 -18.78 -21.22 1.66
N ASP A 234 -18.94 -19.95 1.33
CA ASP A 234 -19.79 -19.46 0.27
C ASP A 234 -19.00 -19.07 -1.00
N PHE A 235 -17.77 -19.57 -1.14
CA PHE A 235 -16.98 -19.32 -2.34
C PHE A 235 -17.69 -19.87 -3.59
N ASP A 236 -17.85 -19.01 -4.57
CA ASP A 236 -18.48 -19.33 -5.86
C ASP A 236 -17.38 -19.35 -6.94
N GLN A 237 -16.97 -20.57 -7.30
CA GLN A 237 -15.91 -20.81 -8.27
C GLN A 237 -16.30 -20.31 -9.67
N ASP A 238 -17.52 -20.59 -10.11
CA ASP A 238 -17.98 -20.24 -11.46
C ASP A 238 -18.03 -18.71 -11.62
N LEU A 239 -18.55 -18.00 -10.62
CA LEU A 239 -18.56 -16.53 -10.61
C LEU A 239 -17.15 -15.93 -10.62
N PHE A 240 -16.21 -16.53 -9.88
CA PHE A 240 -14.82 -16.06 -9.90
C PHE A 240 -14.12 -16.37 -11.22
N ASP A 241 -14.38 -17.52 -11.82
CA ASP A 241 -13.83 -17.89 -13.13
C ASP A 241 -14.33 -16.95 -14.24
N GLU A 242 -15.58 -16.50 -14.18
CA GLU A 242 -16.10 -15.44 -15.07
C GLU A 242 -15.28 -14.15 -14.93
N ILE A 243 -15.05 -13.69 -13.69
CA ILE A 243 -14.28 -12.47 -13.41
C ILE A 243 -12.81 -12.62 -13.81
N TYR A 244 -12.21 -13.78 -13.57
CA TYR A 244 -10.80 -14.05 -13.86
C TYR A 244 -10.54 -14.11 -15.37
N ASN A 245 -11.47 -14.70 -16.13
CA ASN A 245 -11.33 -14.87 -17.56
C ASN A 245 -11.79 -13.65 -18.37
N ASP A 246 -12.49 -12.68 -17.77
CA ASP A 246 -12.88 -11.43 -18.42
C ASP A 246 -11.65 -10.56 -18.77
N ASP A 247 -11.25 -10.56 -20.05
CA ASP A 247 -10.28 -9.63 -20.64
C ASP A 247 -10.94 -8.50 -21.45
N SER A 248 -12.26 -8.35 -21.40
CA SER A 248 -13.00 -7.40 -22.24
C SER A 248 -12.57 -5.94 -22.04
N ALA A 249 -12.04 -5.63 -20.85
CA ALA A 249 -11.55 -4.30 -20.51
C ALA A 249 -10.05 -4.09 -20.85
N GLU A 250 -9.31 -5.14 -21.25
CA GLU A 250 -7.92 -5.00 -21.70
C GLU A 250 -7.84 -4.19 -22.99
N ARG A 251 -6.74 -3.45 -23.17
CA ARG A 251 -6.55 -2.59 -24.34
C ARG A 251 -5.13 -2.62 -24.87
N ALA A 252 -5.00 -2.31 -26.16
CA ALA A 252 -3.71 -2.10 -26.78
C ALA A 252 -3.01 -0.84 -26.21
N PHE A 253 -1.69 -0.91 -26.11
CA PHE A 253 -0.85 0.21 -25.71
C PHE A 253 0.14 0.48 -26.84
N ALA A 254 -0.02 1.62 -27.52
CA ALA A 254 0.75 1.99 -28.70
C ALA A 254 2.04 2.76 -28.37
N HIS A 255 2.21 3.17 -27.12
CA HIS A 255 3.35 3.93 -26.63
C HIS A 255 4.37 3.00 -25.95
N HIS A 256 5.46 3.58 -25.47
CA HIS A 256 6.55 2.85 -24.85
C HIS A 256 6.77 3.31 -23.41
N ILE A 257 7.23 2.38 -22.58
CA ILE A 257 7.67 2.65 -21.21
C ILE A 257 9.17 2.42 -21.15
N TYR A 258 9.91 3.43 -20.71
CA TYR A 258 11.37 3.39 -20.66
C TYR A 258 11.87 3.41 -19.22
N GLY A 259 12.76 2.49 -18.90
CA GLY A 259 13.43 2.41 -17.61
C GLY A 259 14.94 2.54 -17.76
N TYR A 260 15.52 3.46 -17.01
CA TYR A 260 16.95 3.60 -16.89
C TYR A 260 17.38 3.43 -15.44
N ASP A 261 18.59 2.93 -15.25
CA ASP A 261 19.25 2.88 -13.95
C ASP A 261 20.76 2.80 -14.18
N ASN A 262 21.55 3.35 -13.26
CA ASN A 262 23.01 3.29 -13.34
C ASN A 262 23.58 2.00 -12.71
N ASN A 263 22.76 1.24 -11.99
CA ASN A 263 23.15 0.00 -11.33
C ASN A 263 22.85 -1.21 -12.22
N PRO A 264 23.88 -1.95 -12.69
CA PRO A 264 23.69 -3.15 -13.50
C PRO A 264 22.84 -4.22 -12.81
N LYS A 265 22.95 -4.36 -11.49
CA LYS A 265 22.15 -5.34 -10.72
C LYS A 265 20.66 -4.98 -10.75
N ALA A 266 20.33 -3.69 -10.66
CA ALA A 266 18.96 -3.21 -10.71
C ALA A 266 18.32 -3.51 -12.07
N ILE A 267 19.01 -3.19 -13.18
CA ILE A 267 18.54 -3.50 -14.54
C ILE A 267 18.30 -5.00 -14.74
N VAL A 268 19.20 -5.86 -14.25
CA VAL A 268 19.01 -7.32 -14.32
C VAL A 268 17.74 -7.73 -13.56
N VAL A 269 17.52 -7.21 -12.34
CA VAL A 269 16.32 -7.50 -11.56
C VAL A 269 15.05 -7.00 -12.26
N ALA A 270 15.06 -5.76 -12.74
CA ALA A 270 13.95 -5.18 -13.50
C ALA A 270 13.61 -6.02 -14.73
N THR A 271 14.62 -6.46 -15.48
CA THR A 271 14.44 -7.32 -16.66
C THR A 271 13.73 -8.64 -16.31
N HIS A 272 14.11 -9.27 -15.20
CA HIS A 272 13.45 -10.50 -14.73
C HIS A 272 12.00 -10.25 -14.33
N ASN A 273 11.72 -9.16 -13.60
CA ASN A 273 10.36 -8.84 -13.14
C ASN A 273 9.45 -8.44 -14.32
N VAL A 274 9.94 -7.65 -15.27
CA VAL A 274 9.22 -7.28 -16.51
C VAL A 274 8.90 -8.53 -17.34
N LYS A 275 9.85 -9.46 -17.45
CA LYS A 275 9.64 -10.74 -18.14
C LYS A 275 8.60 -11.60 -17.40
N ALA A 276 8.68 -11.70 -16.07
CA ALA A 276 7.72 -12.44 -15.27
C ALA A 276 6.30 -11.88 -15.37
N ALA A 277 6.16 -10.56 -15.55
CA ALA A 277 4.88 -9.90 -15.80
C ALA A 277 4.39 -10.02 -17.26
N GLY A 278 5.18 -10.57 -18.18
CA GLY A 278 4.82 -10.70 -19.60
C GLY A 278 4.85 -9.37 -20.38
N LEU A 279 5.63 -8.39 -19.92
CA LEU A 279 5.60 -7.00 -20.41
C LEU A 279 6.83 -6.59 -21.23
N SER A 280 7.68 -7.54 -21.63
CA SER A 280 8.94 -7.26 -22.34
C SER A 280 8.78 -6.50 -23.66
N LYS A 281 7.60 -6.54 -24.29
CA LYS A 281 7.31 -5.75 -25.51
C LYS A 281 6.96 -4.28 -25.22
N ALA A 282 6.46 -3.98 -24.02
CA ALA A 282 5.99 -2.65 -23.65
C ALA A 282 7.04 -1.84 -22.88
N VAL A 283 7.95 -2.52 -22.17
CA VAL A 283 8.96 -1.91 -21.32
C VAL A 283 10.36 -2.11 -21.90
N ALA A 284 11.03 -1.01 -22.24
CA ALA A 284 12.41 -0.97 -22.67
C ALA A 284 13.32 -0.57 -21.50
N LEU A 285 14.32 -1.40 -21.18
CA LEU A 285 15.28 -1.15 -20.11
C LEU A 285 16.67 -0.88 -20.68
N LYS A 286 17.38 0.10 -20.11
CA LYS A 286 18.76 0.42 -20.51
C LYS A 286 19.60 0.80 -19.30
N LEU A 287 20.81 0.24 -19.22
CA LEU A 287 21.83 0.67 -18.25
C LEU A 287 22.33 2.06 -18.67
N GLN A 288 21.90 3.09 -17.95
CA GLN A 288 22.20 4.48 -18.27
C GLN A 288 22.01 5.34 -17.02
N SER A 289 22.94 6.27 -16.79
CA SER A 289 22.77 7.27 -15.74
C SER A 289 21.84 8.40 -16.19
N PHE A 290 21.09 9.01 -15.27
CA PHE A 290 20.23 10.15 -15.59
C PHE A 290 21.00 11.36 -16.13
N GLN A 291 22.30 11.50 -15.82
CA GLN A 291 23.16 12.54 -16.40
C GLN A 291 23.22 12.47 -17.93
N GLN A 292 23.06 11.27 -18.51
CA GLN A 292 23.09 11.02 -19.95
C GLN A 292 21.67 11.04 -20.56
N PHE A 293 20.66 11.47 -19.83
CA PHE A 293 19.26 11.44 -20.29
C PHE A 293 19.00 12.43 -21.41
N GLU A 294 18.62 11.96 -22.59
CA GLU A 294 18.36 12.81 -23.76
C GLU A 294 16.89 13.21 -23.89
N GLN A 295 16.64 14.31 -24.60
CA GLN A 295 15.30 14.78 -24.90
C GLN A 295 14.53 13.71 -25.68
N PRO A 296 13.36 13.25 -25.19
CA PRO A 296 12.56 12.29 -25.92
C PRO A 296 11.99 12.93 -27.19
N ALA A 297 11.93 12.15 -28.27
CA ALA A 297 11.38 12.61 -29.55
C ALA A 297 9.84 12.79 -29.49
N ALA A 298 9.17 11.97 -28.69
CA ALA A 298 7.74 12.04 -28.45
C ALA A 298 7.44 12.76 -27.12
N LYS A 299 6.17 13.15 -26.95
CA LYS A 299 5.67 13.61 -25.64
C LYS A 299 5.83 12.48 -24.63
N SER A 300 6.32 12.81 -23.44
CA SER A 300 6.57 11.83 -22.39
C SER A 300 6.25 12.36 -21.01
N LEU A 301 6.04 11.46 -20.06
CA LEU A 301 5.89 11.75 -18.64
C LEU A 301 7.03 11.08 -17.87
N ILE A 302 7.77 11.84 -17.07
CA ILE A 302 8.70 11.24 -16.10
C ILE A 302 7.94 10.98 -14.80
N ILE A 303 8.04 9.75 -14.28
CA ILE A 303 7.66 9.42 -12.90
C ILE A 303 8.83 8.66 -12.30
N THR A 304 9.38 9.18 -11.22
CA THR A 304 10.55 8.54 -10.62
C THR A 304 10.58 8.66 -9.11
N ASN A 305 11.25 7.69 -8.49
CA ASN A 305 11.52 7.62 -7.07
C ASN A 305 13.04 7.59 -6.88
N PRO A 306 13.72 8.76 -6.95
CA PRO A 306 15.17 8.82 -6.81
C PRO A 306 15.63 8.30 -5.45
N PRO A 307 16.90 7.88 -5.31
CA PRO A 307 17.50 7.61 -4.01
C PRO A 307 17.30 8.78 -3.04
N TYR A 308 17.03 8.45 -1.78
CA TYR A 308 17.00 9.44 -0.71
C TYR A 308 17.55 8.81 0.58
N GLY A 309 18.42 9.57 1.26
CA GLY A 309 19.56 9.09 2.07
C GLY A 309 19.30 8.25 3.34
N GLU A 310 18.12 7.66 3.53
CA GLU A 310 17.92 6.61 4.54
C GLU A 310 17.97 5.19 3.97
N ARG A 311 17.75 5.01 2.65
CA ARG A 311 17.63 3.68 2.02
C ARG A 311 18.82 3.28 1.16
N ILE A 312 19.49 4.26 0.58
CA ILE A 312 20.74 4.12 -0.18
C ILE A 312 21.55 5.37 0.15
N ALA A 313 22.72 5.19 0.77
CA ALA A 313 23.64 6.29 0.99
C ALA A 313 24.28 6.65 -0.36
N SER A 314 23.81 7.72 -1.00
CA SER A 314 24.60 8.42 -2.00
C SER A 314 25.48 9.42 -1.26
N ASP A 315 26.81 9.34 -1.45
CA ASP A 315 27.77 10.26 -0.82
C ASP A 315 27.48 11.74 -1.16
N ASP A 316 26.75 11.98 -2.27
CA ASP A 316 26.26 13.31 -2.68
C ASP A 316 24.77 13.27 -3.09
N LEU A 317 23.89 13.24 -2.09
CA LEU A 317 22.43 13.27 -2.33
C LEU A 317 21.96 14.60 -2.91
N LEU A 318 22.52 15.73 -2.46
CA LEU A 318 22.08 17.05 -2.88
C LEU A 318 22.50 17.32 -4.34
N GLY A 319 23.74 16.99 -4.71
CA GLY A 319 24.21 17.09 -6.09
C GLY A 319 23.43 16.21 -7.07
N LEU A 320 22.92 15.05 -6.63
CA LEU A 320 22.01 14.24 -7.44
C LEU A 320 20.73 15.02 -7.78
N TYR A 321 20.10 15.68 -6.82
CA TYR A 321 18.86 16.43 -7.04
C TYR A 321 19.10 17.71 -7.84
N GLN A 322 20.25 18.35 -7.66
CA GLN A 322 20.69 19.46 -8.52
C GLN A 322 20.83 19.02 -9.97
N MET A 323 21.51 17.90 -10.22
CA MET A 323 21.62 17.31 -11.56
C MET A 323 20.26 16.94 -12.15
N ILE A 324 19.32 16.44 -11.32
CA ILE A 324 17.97 16.14 -11.78
C ILE A 324 17.29 17.40 -12.33
N GLY A 325 17.37 18.51 -11.59
CA GLY A 325 16.83 19.80 -12.02
C GLY A 325 17.44 20.31 -13.32
N GLU A 326 18.76 20.23 -13.44
CA GLU A 326 19.50 20.60 -14.64
C GLU A 326 19.06 19.78 -15.86
N ARG A 327 19.05 18.44 -15.75
CA ARG A 327 18.64 17.56 -16.88
C ARG A 327 17.20 17.78 -17.27
N LEU A 328 16.28 17.97 -16.32
CA LEU A 328 14.89 18.30 -16.65
C LEU A 328 14.81 19.59 -17.46
N LYS A 329 15.51 20.65 -17.05
CA LYS A 329 15.48 21.95 -17.72
C LYS A 329 16.06 21.90 -19.14
N HIS A 330 17.10 21.10 -19.37
CA HIS A 330 17.84 21.08 -20.64
C HIS A 330 17.39 19.98 -21.61
N ALA A 331 16.88 18.87 -21.10
CA ALA A 331 16.59 17.67 -21.88
C ALA A 331 15.18 17.11 -21.64
N PHE A 332 14.27 17.88 -21.05
CA PHE A 332 12.88 17.44 -20.87
C PHE A 332 11.86 18.55 -21.10
N VAL A 333 12.21 19.53 -21.94
CA VAL A 333 11.35 20.68 -22.22
C VAL A 333 10.08 20.26 -22.95
N GLY A 334 8.93 20.83 -22.55
CA GLY A 334 7.62 20.54 -23.14
C GLY A 334 6.86 19.39 -22.46
N ASN A 335 7.47 18.75 -21.46
CA ASN A 335 6.94 17.58 -20.77
C ASN A 335 6.72 17.84 -19.26
N ASP A 336 6.03 16.91 -18.61
CA ASP A 336 5.75 16.95 -17.17
C ASP A 336 6.58 15.86 -16.47
N ALA A 337 7.18 16.20 -15.33
CA ALA A 337 7.94 15.27 -14.50
C ALA A 337 7.34 15.21 -13.09
N TRP A 338 7.29 14.01 -12.51
CA TRP A 338 6.86 13.79 -11.14
C TRP A 338 7.95 13.06 -10.35
N ILE A 339 8.31 13.64 -9.21
CA ILE A 339 9.43 13.17 -8.38
C ILE A 339 8.94 12.94 -6.96
N LEU A 340 9.20 11.73 -6.44
CA LEU A 340 8.98 11.38 -5.03
C LEU A 340 10.25 11.64 -4.22
N SER A 341 10.14 12.35 -3.10
CA SER A 341 11.23 12.47 -2.12
C SER A 341 10.67 12.79 -0.73
N TYR A 342 11.49 12.69 0.31
CA TYR A 342 11.09 12.99 1.70
C TYR A 342 11.66 14.30 2.24
N LYS A 343 12.82 14.74 1.73
CA LYS A 343 13.56 15.91 2.24
C LYS A 343 13.21 17.15 1.45
N GLU A 344 12.85 18.21 2.16
CA GLU A 344 12.61 19.51 1.53
C GLU A 344 13.89 20.06 0.88
N GLU A 345 15.06 19.79 1.49
CA GLU A 345 16.37 20.16 0.97
C GLU A 345 16.62 19.57 -0.41
N CYS A 346 16.26 18.29 -0.62
CA CYS A 346 16.40 17.64 -1.91
C CYS A 346 15.57 18.34 -2.99
N PHE A 347 14.35 18.79 -2.66
CA PHE A 347 13.54 19.53 -3.62
C PHE A 347 14.03 20.95 -3.88
N ASN A 348 14.70 21.58 -2.91
CA ASN A 348 15.30 22.90 -3.10
C ASN A 348 16.43 22.84 -4.14
N GLU A 349 17.24 21.79 -4.11
CA GLU A 349 18.34 21.58 -5.06
C GLU A 349 17.87 21.36 -6.49
N ILE A 350 16.67 20.82 -6.72
CA ILE A 350 16.10 20.73 -8.08
C ILE A 350 16.03 22.12 -8.75
N GLY A 351 15.90 23.21 -7.97
CA GLY A 351 15.93 24.57 -8.50
C GLY A 351 14.75 24.92 -9.41
N LEU A 352 13.72 24.06 -9.47
CA LEU A 352 12.49 24.27 -10.23
C LEU A 352 11.31 24.44 -9.27
N LYS A 353 10.36 25.31 -9.63
CA LYS A 353 9.14 25.49 -8.84
C LYS A 353 8.15 24.36 -9.17
N PRO A 354 7.67 23.58 -8.18
CA PRO A 354 6.66 22.56 -8.43
C PRO A 354 5.31 23.21 -8.74
N SER A 355 4.56 22.63 -9.68
CA SER A 355 3.19 23.04 -10.00
C SER A 355 2.18 22.45 -9.03
N ASP A 356 2.41 21.21 -8.58
CA ASP A 356 1.57 20.50 -7.61
C ASP A 356 2.45 19.75 -6.59
N ARG A 357 1.90 19.53 -5.39
CA ARG A 357 2.55 18.78 -4.31
C ARG A 357 1.52 17.89 -3.63
N ILE A 358 1.83 16.62 -3.50
CA ILE A 358 0.94 15.62 -2.89
C ILE A 358 1.70 14.91 -1.77
N SER A 359 1.12 14.84 -0.59
CA SER A 359 1.70 14.11 0.54
C SER A 359 1.37 12.62 0.40
N LEU A 360 2.40 11.77 0.41
CA LEU A 360 2.29 10.31 0.35
C LEU A 360 3.15 9.68 1.45
N TYR A 361 2.97 8.40 1.69
CA TYR A 361 3.80 7.63 2.63
C TYR A 361 4.47 6.46 1.93
N ASN A 362 5.80 6.41 1.97
CA ASN A 362 6.58 5.26 1.53
C ASN A 362 7.01 4.44 2.75
N GLY A 363 6.18 3.48 3.15
CA GLY A 363 6.34 2.79 4.44
C GLY A 363 6.03 3.75 5.60
N ALA A 364 6.96 3.88 6.54
CA ALA A 364 6.82 4.84 7.64
C ALA A 364 7.23 6.28 7.29
N LEU A 365 7.88 6.48 6.13
CA LEU A 365 8.41 7.78 5.73
C LEU A 365 7.33 8.63 5.08
N ALA A 366 7.10 9.82 5.64
CA ALA A 366 6.30 10.86 5.00
C ALA A 366 7.09 11.45 3.84
N CYS A 367 6.53 11.37 2.63
CA CYS A 367 7.13 11.85 1.40
C CYS A 367 6.21 12.87 0.73
N GLU A 368 6.79 13.67 -0.15
CA GLU A 368 6.06 14.48 -1.10
C GLU A 368 6.29 13.96 -2.51
N PHE A 369 5.23 13.97 -3.31
CA PHE A 369 5.25 13.70 -4.73
C PHE A 369 4.94 15.00 -5.46
N ARG A 370 5.96 15.57 -6.09
CA ARG A 370 5.89 16.91 -6.68
C ARG A 370 5.87 16.84 -8.19
N LYS A 371 4.96 17.61 -8.80
CA LYS A 371 4.86 17.81 -10.24
C LYS A 371 5.71 19.00 -10.68
N TYR A 372 6.44 18.83 -11.77
CA TYR A 372 7.23 19.87 -12.44
C TYR A 372 6.80 19.95 -13.90
N GLN A 373 6.29 21.10 -14.31
CA GLN A 373 5.99 21.37 -15.72
C GLN A 373 7.21 22.05 -16.33
N ILE A 374 7.81 21.41 -17.34
CA ILE A 374 9.03 21.90 -17.95
C ILE A 374 8.68 22.63 -19.25
N PHE A 375 9.05 23.91 -19.34
CA PHE A 375 8.77 24.75 -20.51
C PHE A 375 9.96 25.67 -20.79
N SER A 376 10.05 26.13 -22.04
CA SER A 376 10.99 27.17 -22.45
C SER A 376 10.44 28.56 -22.15
N GLY A 377 11.29 29.51 -21.75
CA GLY A 377 10.92 30.92 -21.56
C GLY A 377 10.36 31.24 -20.16
N LYS A 378 9.66 32.38 -20.03
CA LYS A 378 9.08 32.81 -18.74
C LYS A 378 7.74 32.13 -18.48
N TYR A 379 7.45 31.79 -17.22
CA TYR A 379 6.20 31.14 -16.83
C TYR A 379 4.94 31.91 -17.27
N ALA A 380 4.97 33.25 -17.24
CA ALA A 380 3.87 34.08 -17.68
C ALA A 380 3.53 33.88 -19.17
N GLU A 381 4.55 33.81 -20.03
CA GLU A 381 4.40 33.57 -21.47
C GLU A 381 3.90 32.16 -21.76
N PHE A 382 4.37 31.16 -20.99
CA PHE A 382 3.88 29.79 -21.06
C PHE A 382 2.39 29.69 -20.73
N CYS A 383 1.92 30.34 -19.66
CA CYS A 383 0.51 30.34 -19.28
C CYS A 383 -0.39 31.01 -20.33
N SER A 384 0.06 32.10 -20.97
CA SER A 384 -0.70 32.79 -22.01
C SER A 384 -0.86 31.99 -23.31
N SER A 385 0.02 31.01 -23.56
CA SER A 385 0.04 30.22 -24.80
C SER A 385 -0.95 29.03 -24.83
N ARG A 386 -1.64 28.73 -23.72
CA ARG A 386 -2.60 27.61 -23.64
C ARG A 386 -4.06 28.10 -23.56
N PRO A 387 -4.98 27.56 -24.38
CA PRO A 387 -6.40 27.84 -24.24
C PRO A 387 -6.92 27.34 -22.88
N GLU A 388 -7.60 28.23 -22.16
CA GLU A 388 -8.12 28.03 -20.80
C GLU A 388 -9.12 26.87 -20.69
N LYS A 389 -8.65 25.62 -20.48
CA LYS A 389 -9.52 24.53 -19.97
C LYS A 389 -8.89 23.55 -18.96
N GLN A 390 -7.66 23.76 -18.49
CA GLN A 390 -7.04 22.84 -17.51
C GLN A 390 -6.55 23.47 -16.19
N PHE A 391 -6.61 24.79 -16.03
CA PHE A 391 -6.25 25.44 -14.77
C PHE A 391 -7.48 25.86 -13.97
N LYS A 392 -8.17 24.88 -13.40
CA LYS A 392 -8.85 25.09 -12.11
C LYS A 392 -8.20 24.15 -11.11
N THR A 393 -7.21 24.65 -10.39
CA THR A 393 -6.90 24.06 -9.09
C THR A 393 -8.18 24.18 -8.26
N ASN A 394 -8.75 23.05 -7.84
CA ASN A 394 -9.79 23.04 -6.81
C ASN A 394 -9.15 23.56 -5.51
N ARG A 395 -9.09 24.89 -5.37
CA ARG A 395 -8.62 25.58 -4.16
C ARG A 395 -9.64 25.51 -3.01
N ASN A 396 -10.68 24.70 -3.13
CA ASN A 396 -11.64 24.44 -2.07
C ASN A 396 -11.78 22.94 -1.83
N THR A 397 -10.86 22.39 -1.05
CA THR A 397 -11.12 21.34 -0.03
C THR A 397 -9.82 21.14 0.74
N PHE A 398 -9.56 21.99 1.73
CA PHE A 398 -8.85 21.65 2.98
C PHE A 398 -8.80 22.91 3.86
N ARG A 399 -9.84 23.11 4.67
CA ARG A 399 -9.69 23.85 5.93
C ARG A 399 -9.86 22.81 7.03
N PRO A 400 -8.82 22.47 7.80
CA PRO A 400 -9.05 21.73 9.03
C PRO A 400 -9.93 22.61 9.93
N HIS A 401 -11.08 22.08 10.35
CA HIS A 401 -11.90 22.69 11.40
C HIS A 401 -11.01 22.87 12.63
N ARG A 402 -10.56 24.10 12.90
CA ARG A 402 -10.07 24.45 14.24
C ARG A 402 -11.28 24.47 15.15
N LEU A 403 -11.43 23.44 15.97
CA LEU A 403 -12.19 23.54 17.21
C LEU A 403 -11.62 24.71 18.00
N GLY A 404 -12.48 25.68 18.31
CA GLY A 404 -12.10 26.90 19.00
C GLY A 404 -11.64 26.61 20.41
N GLU A 405 -10.34 26.78 20.67
CA GLU A 405 -9.83 26.93 22.03
C GLU A 405 -10.34 28.26 22.59
N LYS A 406 -11.38 28.16 23.43
CA LYS A 406 -11.69 29.21 24.40
C LYS A 406 -10.47 29.35 25.31
N ARG A 407 -9.90 30.55 25.33
CA ARG A 407 -8.92 30.99 26.33
C ARG A 407 -9.48 30.74 27.73
N ASN A 408 -8.90 29.78 28.44
CA ASN A 408 -9.01 29.69 29.89
C ASN A 408 -7.64 29.96 30.49
N ASP A 409 -7.60 31.04 31.26
CA ASP A 409 -6.46 31.69 31.87
C ASP A 409 -6.19 31.05 33.24
N PHE A 410 -5.49 29.90 33.29
CA PHE A 410 -5.02 29.31 34.56
C PHE A 410 -3.77 28.45 34.31
N GLY A 411 -2.59 28.96 34.68
CA GLY A 411 -1.36 28.16 34.61
C GLY A 411 -0.05 28.91 34.79
N LYS A 412 0.05 29.86 35.72
CA LYS A 412 1.32 30.55 36.05
C LYS A 412 2.05 30.01 37.29
N GLU A 413 1.62 28.89 37.88
CA GLU A 413 2.19 28.41 39.16
C GLU A 413 2.82 27.00 39.15
N ARG A 414 3.11 26.38 38.00
CA ARG A 414 3.74 25.03 37.96
C ARG A 414 5.07 24.95 37.20
N ARG A 415 5.84 26.04 37.17
CA ARG A 415 7.19 26.05 36.56
C ARG A 415 8.36 26.20 37.55
N THR A 416 8.09 26.15 38.85
CA THR A 416 9.11 26.29 39.90
C THR A 416 9.41 25.02 40.71
N SER A 417 8.75 23.88 40.45
CA SER A 417 8.94 22.65 41.24
C SER A 417 9.75 21.53 40.57
N TYR A 418 10.18 21.66 39.32
CA TYR A 418 10.99 20.63 38.64
C TYR A 418 12.51 20.89 38.61
N ARG A 419 12.96 22.05 39.11
CA ARG A 419 14.38 22.41 39.17
C ARG A 419 15.02 22.19 40.56
N ALA A 420 14.23 21.78 41.55
CA ALA A 420 14.66 21.57 42.94
C ALA A 420 14.77 20.09 43.36
N GLN A 421 14.60 19.13 42.45
CA GLN A 421 14.70 17.68 42.75
C GLN A 421 15.89 16.98 42.06
N GLN A 422 16.78 17.71 41.37
CA GLN A 422 17.98 17.15 40.74
C GLN A 422 19.28 17.39 41.53
N GLU A 423 19.25 18.11 42.66
CA GLU A 423 20.46 18.40 43.45
C GLU A 423 20.64 17.57 44.74
N GLU A 424 19.69 16.70 45.11
CA GLU A 424 19.78 15.89 46.36
C GLU A 424 20.01 14.37 46.14
N ARG A 425 20.49 13.92 44.98
CA ARG A 425 20.83 12.49 44.75
C ARG A 425 22.26 12.25 44.29
N LYS A 426 23.20 13.00 44.84
CA LYS A 426 24.62 12.66 44.83
C LYS A 426 25.14 12.60 46.26
N GLU A 427 24.99 11.45 46.91
CA GLU A 427 25.92 10.89 47.90
C GLU A 427 25.33 9.60 48.48
N GLY A 428 26.04 8.47 48.35
CA GLY A 428 25.68 7.25 49.08
C GLY A 428 25.89 5.90 48.38
N LYS A 429 27.15 5.44 48.41
CA LYS A 429 27.62 4.04 48.52
C LYS A 429 27.38 3.01 47.40
N ARG A 430 28.52 2.45 46.98
CA ARG A 430 28.75 1.28 46.11
C ARG A 430 28.65 -0.02 46.92
N GLU A 431 27.91 -1.00 46.41
CA GLU A 431 28.17 -2.44 46.62
C GLU A 431 27.88 -3.22 45.31
N LYS A 432 28.75 -4.18 44.98
CA LYS A 432 28.66 -5.12 43.84
C LYS A 432 27.78 -6.33 44.22
N PRO A 433 27.15 -7.06 43.28
CA PRO A 433 27.78 -8.25 42.65
C PRO A 433 27.22 -8.47 41.21
N MET A 434 27.49 -9.49 40.38
CA MET A 434 28.26 -10.73 40.35
C MET A 434 28.42 -11.09 38.84
N SER A 435 29.49 -11.77 38.44
CA SER A 435 29.73 -12.18 37.04
C SER A 435 28.90 -13.40 36.64
N TYR A 436 28.32 -13.39 35.43
CA TYR A 436 27.72 -14.56 34.79
C TYR A 436 28.77 -15.36 33.99
N PRO A 437 28.75 -16.71 34.02
CA PRO A 437 29.62 -17.53 33.18
C PRO A 437 29.01 -17.80 31.79
N GLU A 438 29.90 -17.82 30.79
CA GLU A 438 29.66 -18.23 29.41
C GLU A 438 29.02 -19.62 29.29
N ARG A 439 28.07 -19.78 28.36
CA ARG A 439 27.65 -21.09 27.86
C ARG A 439 27.83 -21.21 26.35
N LYS A 440 28.55 -22.28 26.02
CA LYS A 440 28.95 -22.78 24.71
C LYS A 440 27.78 -23.00 23.75
N ARG A 441 28.04 -22.62 22.51
CA ARG A 441 27.29 -22.91 21.29
C ARG A 441 27.39 -24.41 20.98
N MET A 442 26.25 -25.11 20.87
CA MET A 442 26.17 -26.46 20.30
C MET A 442 25.46 -26.38 18.95
N GLU A 443 26.15 -26.83 17.91
CA GLU A 443 25.60 -27.18 16.60
C GLU A 443 24.76 -28.46 16.71
N ARG A 444 23.62 -28.51 16.01
CA ARG A 444 23.04 -29.77 15.52
C ARG A 444 22.36 -29.58 14.17
N ALA A 445 22.48 -30.65 13.39
CA ALA A 445 22.41 -30.74 11.95
C ALA A 445 21.03 -31.11 11.40
N ASN A 446 20.87 -30.80 10.10
CA ASN A 446 20.06 -31.40 9.04
C ASN A 446 18.98 -32.44 9.40
N GLY A 447 17.73 -32.08 9.09
CA GLY A 447 16.58 -32.98 8.98
C GLY A 447 15.75 -32.72 7.71
N LYS A 448 15.78 -33.72 6.84
CA LYS A 448 15.09 -34.02 5.57
C LYS A 448 13.79 -33.25 5.21
N LYS A 449 13.73 -32.86 3.93
CA LYS A 449 12.54 -32.40 3.17
C LYS A 449 11.51 -33.52 3.02
N ALA A 450 10.23 -33.20 3.23
CA ALA A 450 9.10 -34.02 2.83
C ALA A 450 8.28 -33.30 1.74
N ASN A 451 7.78 -34.09 0.80
CA ASN A 451 7.06 -33.71 -0.42
C ASN A 451 5.80 -32.87 -0.16
N ARG A 452 5.57 -31.86 -1.00
CA ARG A 452 4.29 -31.15 -1.18
C ARG A 452 3.47 -31.84 -2.28
N PRO A 453 2.15 -32.01 -2.14
CA PRO A 453 1.27 -32.31 -3.26
C PRO A 453 1.07 -31.08 -4.16
N SER A 454 0.73 -31.37 -5.41
CA SER A 454 0.65 -30.50 -6.60
C SER A 454 -0.31 -29.31 -6.48
N GLU A 455 0.19 -28.13 -6.91
CA GLU A 455 -0.55 -26.88 -7.12
C GLU A 455 -1.47 -26.95 -8.36
N THR A 456 -2.73 -26.57 -8.21
CA THR A 456 -3.62 -26.22 -9.32
C THR A 456 -3.19 -24.87 -9.88
N GLN A 457 -2.52 -24.85 -11.02
CA GLN A 457 -2.26 -23.60 -11.75
C GLN A 457 -3.46 -23.31 -12.66
N TYR A 458 -4.20 -22.24 -12.36
CA TYR A 458 -5.16 -21.67 -13.30
C TYR A 458 -4.41 -21.20 -14.54
N THR A 459 -4.73 -21.79 -15.69
CA THR A 459 -4.20 -21.38 -16.99
C THR A 459 -5.29 -20.62 -17.73
N ARG A 460 -5.09 -19.31 -17.92
CA ARG A 460 -6.02 -18.49 -18.70
C ARG A 460 -6.06 -19.01 -20.14
N LYS A 461 -7.23 -19.43 -20.61
CA LYS A 461 -7.44 -19.75 -22.02
C LYS A 461 -7.50 -18.43 -22.79
N ARG A 462 -6.35 -17.92 -23.24
CA ARG A 462 -6.32 -16.80 -24.18
C ARG A 462 -6.90 -17.27 -25.51
N ASN A 463 -7.99 -16.64 -25.95
CA ASN A 463 -8.36 -16.67 -27.35
C ASN A 463 -7.32 -15.84 -28.10
N ASN A 464 -6.32 -16.50 -28.67
CA ASN A 464 -5.50 -15.89 -29.72
C ASN A 464 -6.40 -15.70 -30.94
N GLN A 465 -6.94 -14.51 -31.10
CA GLN A 465 -7.36 -13.99 -32.40
C GLN A 465 -6.55 -12.71 -32.64
N ASP A 466 -5.57 -12.87 -33.52
CA ASP A 466 -4.78 -11.92 -34.33
C ASP A 466 -4.12 -10.68 -33.70
#